data_AF-A0AAV5D9Q2-F1
#
_entry.id   AF-A0AAV5D9Q2-F1
#
_cell.length_a   1.000
_cell.length_b   1.000
_cell.length_c   1.000
_cell.angle_alpha   90.00
_cell.angle_beta   90.00
_cell.angle_gamma   90.00
#
_symmetry.space_group_name_H-M   'P 1'
#
loop_
_entity.id
_entity.type
_entity.pdbx_description
1 polymer ?
#
loop_
_entity_poly.entity_id
_entity_poly.type
_entity_poly.pdbx_seq_one_letter_code
_entity_poly.pdbx_strand_id
1 'polypeptide(L)'
;MGFRSAGTMLRLLVCALFLLGSCHGRFVVEKNSLKVTAPEGLKGTYECAIGNFGVPQYGGTMVGFVAYPKANKKACKDFGDFDISYKSKPGAFPTFLLVDRGDCFFAKKAWNAQNAGAAAILVADDKDEPLITMDTPEESGRADYLENITIPSALITKSFGDRLKKAIANGDMVNVNLDWRETLPHPDERVEYEFWTNSNDECGSKCDSQIEFVKSFKGAAQDFSKGYDGKDVVVQNLRQVCVFKVAKEHKKPWLWWDYVTDFAIRCPMKEKKYTKECADGVIKSLGLDHKAIDKCIGNPDADDEEKPCKLDKGPVLKALCAGFQETTEPPVCLSKDIQTNECLENNGGCWQDKTTNITACKDTFRGRVCECPVVKGVKFVGDGYTHCEASGSGRCEINNGGCWKETKHGQTYSACTDDGCKCPDGFKGDGTHKCEGKNAAKEVGWSFLWVIFFGLVAAGIGGYAVYKYRIRRYMDSEIRAIMAQYMPLDNQGDVPNHSHQCEG
;
A
#
# COMPACT_ATOMS: atom_id res chain seq x y z
N MET A 1 -15.41 56.57 52.66
CA MET A 1 -15.78 56.17 51.29
C MET A 1 -14.98 54.91 50.95
N GLY A 2 -15.63 53.76 50.84
CA GLY A 2 -14.97 52.48 50.60
C GLY A 2 -15.80 51.35 51.21
N PHE A 3 -15.86 50.19 50.57
CA PHE A 3 -16.74 49.04 50.86
C PHE A 3 -18.19 49.10 50.32
N ARG A 4 -18.35 49.33 49.00
CA ARG A 4 -19.57 48.88 48.28
C ARG A 4 -19.32 48.18 46.93
N SER A 5 -18.08 47.98 46.49
CA SER A 5 -17.79 47.52 45.11
C SER A 5 -17.40 46.04 44.96
N ALA A 6 -17.09 45.31 46.04
CA ALA A 6 -16.57 43.94 45.91
C ALA A 6 -17.68 42.89 45.62
N GLY A 7 -18.88 43.06 46.20
CA GLY A 7 -19.97 42.09 46.03
C GLY A 7 -20.60 42.10 44.64
N THR A 8 -20.65 43.26 43.98
CA THR A 8 -21.19 43.42 42.63
C THR A 8 -20.24 42.85 41.58
N MET A 9 -18.94 43.04 41.75
CA MET A 9 -17.93 42.49 40.84
C MET A 9 -17.85 40.96 40.93
N LEU A 10 -17.98 40.38 42.14
CA LEU A 10 -18.03 38.94 42.33
C LEU A 10 -19.29 38.30 41.73
N ARG A 11 -20.45 38.95 41.84
CA ARG A 11 -21.70 38.48 41.20
C ARG A 11 -21.65 38.57 39.68
N LEU A 12 -21.00 39.60 39.12
CA LEU A 12 -20.77 39.72 37.68
C LEU A 12 -19.79 38.66 37.17
N LEU A 13 -18.72 38.36 37.91
CA LEU A 13 -17.77 37.30 37.58
C LEU A 13 -18.41 35.90 37.63
N VAL A 14 -19.25 35.62 38.64
CA VAL A 14 -19.98 34.36 38.74
C VAL A 14 -21.02 34.22 37.63
N CYS A 15 -21.76 35.29 37.29
CA CYS A 15 -22.68 35.26 36.15
C CYS A 15 -21.95 35.11 34.80
N ALA A 16 -20.78 35.73 34.63
CA ALA A 16 -19.95 35.55 33.45
C ALA A 16 -19.41 34.11 33.32
N LEU A 17 -19.03 33.47 34.44
CA LEU A 17 -18.65 32.06 34.49
C LEU A 17 -19.80 31.11 34.15
N PHE A 18 -21.04 31.42 34.55
CA PHE A 18 -22.22 30.65 34.15
C PHE A 18 -22.61 30.85 32.67
N LEU A 19 -22.34 32.02 32.08
CA LEU A 19 -22.57 32.28 30.65
C LEU A 19 -21.48 31.68 29.74
N LEU A 20 -20.27 31.47 30.25
CA LEU A 20 -19.14 30.84 29.54
C LEU A 20 -19.17 29.29 29.56
N GLY A 21 -20.09 28.68 30.32
CA GLY A 21 -20.11 27.23 30.58
C GLY A 21 -21.21 26.43 29.88
N SER A 22 -21.79 26.92 28.78
CA SER A 22 -22.73 26.11 27.99
C SER A 22 -21.98 25.31 26.93
N CYS A 23 -21.23 24.30 27.34
CA CYS A 23 -20.67 23.29 26.45
C CYS A 23 -21.85 22.52 25.81
N HIS A 24 -22.30 22.95 24.64
CA HIS A 24 -23.29 22.20 23.88
C HIS A 24 -22.58 21.01 23.23
N GLY A 25 -22.64 19.85 23.89
CA GLY A 25 -22.28 18.59 23.26
C GLY A 25 -23.29 18.27 22.16
N ARG A 26 -22.87 18.32 20.89
CA ARG A 26 -23.68 17.85 19.77
C ARG A 26 -23.20 16.46 19.41
N PHE A 27 -24.07 15.45 19.58
CA PHE A 27 -23.79 14.11 19.09
C PHE A 27 -23.98 14.11 17.58
N VAL A 28 -22.89 14.01 16.83
CA VAL A 28 -22.90 13.93 15.36
C VAL A 28 -22.92 12.46 14.99
N VAL A 29 -23.95 12.04 14.26
CA VAL A 29 -24.08 10.68 13.76
C VAL A 29 -23.68 10.71 12.30
N GLU A 30 -22.75 9.84 11.90
CA GLU A 30 -22.40 9.67 10.51
C GLU A 30 -23.59 9.08 9.74
N LYS A 31 -24.12 9.88 8.82
CA LYS A 31 -25.22 9.48 7.95
C LYS A 31 -24.64 9.02 6.62
N ASN A 32 -24.89 7.76 6.29
CA ASN A 32 -24.61 7.20 4.98
C ASN A 32 -25.90 7.01 4.18
N SER A 33 -25.74 6.74 2.89
CA SER A 33 -26.86 6.53 1.98
C SER A 33 -27.08 5.04 1.71
N LEU A 34 -28.28 4.56 2.04
CA LEU A 34 -28.79 3.28 1.55
C LEU A 34 -29.80 3.55 0.44
N LYS A 35 -29.47 3.09 -0.77
CA LYS A 35 -30.33 3.27 -1.94
C LYS A 35 -31.13 2.01 -2.23
N VAL A 36 -32.46 2.10 -2.18
CA VAL A 36 -33.35 1.04 -2.65
C VAL A 36 -33.49 1.16 -4.16
N THR A 37 -33.18 0.09 -4.89
CA THR A 37 -33.29 0.04 -6.36
C THR A 37 -34.55 -0.68 -6.84
N ALA A 38 -35.12 -1.57 -6.02
CA ALA A 38 -36.40 -2.23 -6.25
C ALA A 38 -37.08 -2.59 -4.92
N PRO A 39 -38.43 -2.65 -4.85
CA PRO A 39 -39.40 -2.35 -5.90
C PRO A 39 -39.57 -0.83 -6.16
N GLU A 40 -40.17 -0.43 -7.29
CA GLU A 40 -40.35 0.99 -7.67
C GLU A 40 -41.06 1.83 -6.59
N GLY A 41 -42.03 1.25 -5.87
CA GLY A 41 -42.75 1.95 -4.79
C GLY A 41 -41.91 2.29 -3.55
N LEU A 42 -40.73 1.69 -3.39
CA LEU A 42 -39.78 1.97 -2.32
C LEU A 42 -38.45 2.52 -2.84
N LYS A 43 -38.34 2.75 -4.15
CA LYS A 43 -37.11 3.22 -4.77
C LYS A 43 -36.77 4.63 -4.27
N GLY A 44 -35.56 4.81 -3.80
CA GLY A 44 -35.13 6.06 -3.21
C GLY A 44 -33.85 5.91 -2.40
N THR A 45 -33.36 7.03 -1.90
CA THR A 45 -32.20 7.09 -1.01
C THR A 45 -32.68 7.36 0.41
N TYR A 46 -32.19 6.59 1.36
CA TYR A 46 -32.55 6.67 2.77
C TYR A 46 -31.29 6.82 3.62
N GLU A 47 -31.44 7.55 4.72
CA GLU A 47 -30.37 7.71 5.71
C GLU A 47 -30.20 6.40 6.51
N CYS A 48 -28.95 6.00 6.73
CA CYS A 48 -28.58 4.93 7.65
C CYS A 48 -27.31 5.31 8.44
N ALA A 49 -27.17 4.79 9.66
CA ALA A 49 -25.95 4.94 10.45
C ALA A 49 -25.15 3.64 10.38
N ILE A 50 -23.92 3.69 9.88
CA ILE A 50 -23.05 2.51 9.81
C ILE A 50 -22.44 2.25 11.20
N GLY A 51 -22.33 0.98 11.57
CA GLY A 51 -21.70 0.60 12.84
C GLY A 51 -20.20 0.81 12.82
N ASN A 52 -19.62 1.08 13.99
CA ASN A 52 -18.17 1.24 14.16
C ASN A 52 -17.41 -0.10 14.24
N PHE A 53 -18.08 -1.21 13.91
CA PHE A 53 -17.54 -2.57 13.89
C PHE A 53 -17.99 -3.26 12.59
N GLY A 54 -17.17 -4.21 12.11
CA GLY A 54 -17.36 -4.80 10.79
C GLY A 54 -16.59 -4.08 9.68
N VAL A 55 -16.42 -4.74 8.54
CA VAL A 55 -15.86 -4.18 7.29
C VAL A 55 -16.92 -3.24 6.72
N PRO A 56 -16.56 -2.01 6.34
CA PRO A 56 -15.53 -1.77 5.34
C PRO A 56 -14.27 -1.15 5.91
N GLN A 57 -13.12 -1.71 5.52
CA GLN A 57 -11.86 -1.07 5.84
C GLN A 57 -11.78 0.32 5.18
N TYR A 58 -12.32 0.54 3.97
CA TYR A 58 -12.54 1.88 3.37
C TYR A 58 -13.30 1.81 2.03
N GLY A 59 -14.15 2.81 1.75
CA GLY A 59 -14.67 3.23 0.43
C GLY A 59 -15.15 2.13 -0.54
N GLY A 60 -16.44 1.82 -0.53
CA GLY A 60 -17.03 0.79 -1.38
C GLY A 60 -18.56 0.86 -1.43
N THR A 61 -19.12 0.02 -2.30
CA THR A 61 -20.57 -0.17 -2.43
C THR A 61 -20.87 -1.65 -2.50
N MET A 62 -21.96 -2.09 -1.87
CA MET A 62 -22.43 -3.46 -2.00
C MET A 62 -23.91 -3.47 -2.35
N VAL A 63 -24.23 -4.22 -3.40
CA VAL A 63 -25.60 -4.44 -3.86
C VAL A 63 -26.05 -5.82 -3.42
N GLY A 64 -27.22 -5.90 -2.78
CA GLY A 64 -27.78 -7.17 -2.30
C GLY A 64 -29.29 -7.12 -2.11
N PHE A 65 -29.90 -8.30 -1.93
CA PHE A 65 -31.31 -8.40 -1.63
C PHE A 65 -31.57 -8.46 -0.13
N VAL A 66 -32.60 -7.75 0.32
CA VAL A 66 -32.98 -7.72 1.73
C VAL A 66 -33.86 -8.93 2.06
N ALA A 67 -33.43 -9.72 3.02
CA ALA A 67 -34.20 -10.83 3.58
C ALA A 67 -34.62 -10.50 5.02
N TYR A 68 -35.88 -10.77 5.36
CA TYR A 68 -36.37 -10.67 6.74
C TYR A 68 -36.64 -12.08 7.30
N PRO A 69 -36.00 -12.46 8.42
CA PRO A 69 -36.12 -13.79 9.01
C PRO A 69 -37.55 -14.09 9.49
N LYS A 70 -38.00 -15.34 9.28
CA LYS A 70 -39.28 -15.83 9.82
C LYS A 70 -39.22 -16.06 11.33
N ALA A 71 -38.09 -16.56 11.84
CA ALA A 71 -37.80 -16.79 13.25
C ALA A 71 -36.47 -16.13 13.64
N ASN A 72 -36.24 -15.86 14.93
CA ASN A 72 -35.05 -15.12 15.41
C ASN A 72 -34.92 -13.71 14.79
N LYS A 73 -36.03 -12.96 14.75
CA LYS A 73 -36.12 -11.62 14.13
C LYS A 73 -35.17 -10.57 14.71
N LYS A 74 -34.78 -10.75 15.97
CA LYS A 74 -33.80 -9.89 16.66
C LYS A 74 -32.36 -10.40 16.54
N ALA A 75 -32.11 -11.54 15.88
CA ALA A 75 -30.78 -12.13 15.69
C ALA A 75 -29.94 -12.29 16.98
N CYS A 76 -30.57 -12.56 18.12
CA CYS A 76 -29.86 -12.71 19.41
C CYS A 76 -29.41 -14.15 19.70
N LYS A 77 -29.91 -15.11 18.92
CA LYS A 77 -29.48 -16.51 18.95
C LYS A 77 -28.80 -16.88 17.64
N ASP A 78 -28.11 -18.03 17.61
CA ASP A 78 -27.58 -18.56 16.37
C ASP A 78 -28.74 -18.93 15.43
N PHE A 79 -28.60 -18.66 14.13
CA PHE A 79 -29.62 -19.03 13.14
C PHE A 79 -29.58 -20.52 12.79
N GLY A 80 -28.46 -21.21 13.05
CA GLY A 80 -28.36 -22.66 12.95
C GLY A 80 -29.36 -23.39 13.85
N ASP A 81 -29.70 -22.83 15.01
CA ASP A 81 -30.71 -23.38 15.94
C ASP A 81 -32.13 -23.40 15.35
N PHE A 82 -32.36 -22.68 14.24
CA PHE A 82 -33.65 -22.55 13.56
C PHE A 82 -33.63 -23.15 12.15
N ASP A 83 -32.55 -23.84 11.76
CA ASP A 83 -32.31 -24.35 10.40
C ASP A 83 -32.39 -23.24 9.31
N ILE A 84 -31.97 -22.02 9.64
CA ILE A 84 -31.99 -20.86 8.74
C ILE A 84 -30.56 -20.56 8.25
N SER A 85 -30.39 -20.45 6.94
CA SER A 85 -29.14 -19.97 6.31
C SER A 85 -29.41 -18.91 5.26
N TYR A 86 -28.53 -17.91 5.21
CA TYR A 86 -28.55 -16.79 4.26
C TYR A 86 -27.36 -16.83 3.29
N LYS A 87 -26.60 -17.94 3.26
CA LYS A 87 -25.51 -18.14 2.30
C LYS A 87 -26.05 -18.06 0.87
N SER A 88 -25.63 -17.03 0.14
CA SER A 88 -25.95 -16.90 -1.27
C SER A 88 -25.25 -17.98 -2.09
N LYS A 89 -25.94 -18.53 -3.09
CA LYS A 89 -25.34 -19.45 -4.06
C LYS A 89 -24.32 -18.70 -4.92
N PRO A 90 -23.25 -19.36 -5.40
CA PRO A 90 -22.33 -18.74 -6.36
C PRO A 90 -23.09 -18.17 -7.56
N GLY A 91 -22.85 -16.90 -7.89
CA GLY A 91 -23.54 -16.17 -8.96
C GLY A 91 -24.89 -15.54 -8.59
N ALA A 92 -25.40 -15.77 -7.38
CA ALA A 92 -26.55 -15.04 -6.85
C ALA A 92 -26.10 -13.75 -6.15
N PHE A 93 -27.01 -12.78 -6.06
CA PHE A 93 -26.78 -11.58 -5.28
C PHE A 93 -26.59 -11.91 -3.79
N PRO A 94 -25.74 -11.16 -3.08
CA PRO A 94 -25.54 -11.34 -1.65
C PRO A 94 -26.82 -11.01 -0.85
N THR A 95 -27.04 -11.71 0.25
CA THR A 95 -28.20 -11.52 1.12
C THR A 95 -27.89 -10.49 2.21
N PHE A 96 -28.71 -9.46 2.31
CA PHE A 96 -28.66 -8.45 3.37
C PHE A 96 -29.74 -8.79 4.39
N LEU A 97 -29.34 -9.08 5.62
CA LEU A 97 -30.28 -9.54 6.64
C LEU A 97 -30.89 -8.34 7.38
N LEU A 98 -32.20 -8.16 7.26
CA LEU A 98 -32.97 -7.19 8.04
C LEU A 98 -33.35 -7.78 9.39
N VAL A 99 -33.02 -7.12 10.49
CA VAL A 99 -33.31 -7.58 11.86
C VAL A 99 -33.91 -6.45 12.70
N ASP A 100 -34.60 -6.82 13.77
CA ASP A 100 -35.18 -5.87 14.73
C ASP A 100 -34.19 -5.51 15.85
N ARG A 101 -34.17 -4.24 16.24
CA ARG A 101 -33.46 -3.76 17.44
C ARG A 101 -34.05 -4.39 18.72
N GLY A 102 -33.22 -4.56 19.75
CA GLY A 102 -33.61 -5.07 21.08
C GLY A 102 -33.01 -6.42 21.48
N ASP A 103 -33.20 -6.80 22.74
CA ASP A 103 -32.77 -8.03 23.44
C ASP A 103 -31.26 -8.29 23.57
N CYS A 104 -30.45 -7.87 22.60
CA CYS A 104 -28.99 -8.04 22.60
C CYS A 104 -28.30 -6.89 21.83
N PHE A 105 -26.99 -6.79 22.02
CA PHE A 105 -26.15 -5.76 21.40
C PHE A 105 -26.02 -5.90 19.88
N PHE A 106 -25.75 -4.78 19.20
CA PHE A 106 -25.65 -4.73 17.74
C PHE A 106 -24.56 -5.66 17.20
N ALA A 107 -23.39 -5.71 17.85
CA ALA A 107 -22.30 -6.58 17.43
C ALA A 107 -22.66 -8.08 17.52
N LYS A 108 -23.43 -8.47 18.53
CA LYS A 108 -23.93 -9.84 18.65
C LYS A 108 -24.88 -10.20 17.51
N LYS A 109 -25.74 -9.27 17.09
CA LYS A 109 -26.64 -9.45 15.93
C LYS A 109 -25.83 -9.63 14.65
N ALA A 110 -24.82 -8.78 14.43
CA ALA A 110 -23.94 -8.86 13.28
C ALA A 110 -23.16 -10.18 13.24
N TRP A 111 -22.61 -10.62 14.37
CA TRP A 111 -21.96 -11.92 14.50
C TRP A 111 -22.86 -13.10 14.11
N ASN A 112 -24.07 -13.14 14.67
CA ASN A 112 -25.02 -14.22 14.38
C ASN A 112 -25.48 -14.19 12.91
N ALA A 113 -25.68 -12.99 12.33
CA ALA A 113 -26.02 -12.82 10.92
C ALA A 113 -24.89 -13.29 9.98
N GLN A 114 -23.64 -12.98 10.33
CA GLN A 114 -22.46 -13.43 9.60
C GLN A 114 -22.35 -14.96 9.60
N ASN A 115 -22.52 -15.60 10.75
CA ASN A 115 -22.46 -17.06 10.86
C ASN A 115 -23.56 -17.75 10.03
N ALA A 116 -24.73 -17.09 9.91
CA ALA A 116 -25.80 -17.54 9.04
C ALA A 116 -25.47 -17.39 7.54
N GLY A 117 -24.41 -16.66 7.19
CA GLY A 117 -23.93 -16.42 5.83
C GLY A 117 -24.50 -15.17 5.17
N ALA A 118 -25.07 -14.23 5.94
CA ALA A 118 -25.45 -12.93 5.42
C ALA A 118 -24.19 -12.15 5.00
N ALA A 119 -24.33 -11.31 3.97
CA ALA A 119 -23.24 -10.46 3.49
C ALA A 119 -23.25 -9.07 4.11
N ALA A 120 -24.40 -8.63 4.63
CA ALA A 120 -24.59 -7.38 5.36
C ALA A 120 -25.76 -7.54 6.34
N ILE A 121 -25.82 -6.67 7.34
CA ILE A 121 -26.95 -6.60 8.28
C ILE A 121 -27.54 -5.19 8.35
N LEU A 122 -28.87 -5.12 8.24
CA LEU A 122 -29.65 -3.90 8.46
C LEU A 122 -30.44 -4.06 9.76
N VAL A 123 -30.16 -3.22 10.76
CA VAL A 123 -30.88 -3.23 12.03
C VAL A 123 -31.96 -2.15 11.96
N ALA A 124 -33.22 -2.55 12.01
CA ALA A 124 -34.34 -1.62 12.09
C ALA A 124 -34.54 -1.17 13.54
N ASP A 125 -34.53 0.16 13.73
CA ASP A 125 -34.83 0.76 15.01
C ASP A 125 -36.26 0.40 15.50
N ASP A 126 -36.43 0.30 16.81
CA ASP A 126 -37.73 0.06 17.46
C ASP A 126 -38.41 1.36 17.90
N LYS A 127 -37.68 2.49 17.87
CA LYS A 127 -38.17 3.82 18.22
C LYS A 127 -38.10 4.78 17.04
N ASP A 128 -38.99 5.76 17.03
CA ASP A 128 -38.94 6.87 16.07
C ASP A 128 -38.04 7.98 16.64
N GLU A 129 -36.73 7.70 16.64
CA GLU A 129 -35.68 8.61 17.13
C GLU A 129 -34.65 8.89 16.02
N PRO A 130 -33.86 9.97 16.14
CA PRO A 130 -32.72 10.17 15.26
C PRO A 130 -31.80 8.94 15.32
N LEU A 131 -31.25 8.55 14.16
CA LEU A 131 -30.31 7.45 14.07
C LEU A 131 -29.18 7.64 15.09
N ILE A 132 -28.78 6.56 15.75
CA ILE A 132 -27.65 6.54 16.68
C ILE A 132 -26.47 5.78 16.07
N THR A 133 -25.27 6.08 16.54
CA THR A 133 -24.09 5.28 16.21
C THR A 133 -24.20 3.92 16.89
N MET A 134 -24.09 2.84 16.12
CA MET A 134 -24.01 1.49 16.71
C MET A 134 -22.61 1.28 17.26
N ASP A 135 -22.51 1.17 18.58
CA ASP A 135 -21.25 0.91 19.29
C ASP A 135 -21.22 -0.51 19.88
N THR A 136 -20.02 -1.02 20.11
CA THR A 136 -19.77 -2.25 20.86
C THR A 136 -19.76 -1.94 22.35
N PRO A 137 -20.57 -2.61 23.20
CA PRO A 137 -20.37 -2.51 24.64
C PRO A 137 -19.06 -3.18 25.05
N GLU A 138 -18.44 -2.68 26.13
CA GLU A 138 -17.39 -3.40 26.84
C GLU A 138 -18.02 -4.51 27.69
N GLU A 139 -18.15 -5.72 27.15
CA GLU A 139 -18.35 -6.89 28.00
C GLU A 139 -16.99 -7.26 28.63
N SER A 140 -16.92 -7.12 29.96
CA SER A 140 -15.82 -7.59 30.80
C SER A 140 -15.79 -9.12 30.80
N GLY A 141 -15.20 -9.67 29.75
CA GLY A 141 -14.99 -11.10 29.56
C GLY A 141 -15.61 -11.61 28.28
N ARG A 142 -14.74 -11.95 27.31
CA ARG A 142 -15.02 -12.71 26.07
C ARG A 142 -15.65 -11.89 24.94
N ALA A 143 -14.80 -11.25 24.16
CA ALA A 143 -15.23 -10.63 22.91
C ALA A 143 -14.31 -10.94 21.71
N ASP A 144 -13.71 -12.14 21.68
CA ASP A 144 -12.92 -12.66 20.54
C ASP A 144 -13.69 -12.59 19.20
N TYR A 145 -15.03 -12.46 19.24
CA TYR A 145 -15.86 -12.36 18.05
C TYR A 145 -15.98 -10.94 17.48
N LEU A 146 -15.70 -9.88 18.26
CA LEU A 146 -15.84 -8.49 17.80
C LEU A 146 -14.84 -8.15 16.69
N GLU A 147 -13.58 -8.59 16.84
CA GLU A 147 -12.53 -8.44 15.82
C GLU A 147 -12.80 -9.29 14.56
N ASN A 148 -13.67 -10.30 14.68
CA ASN A 148 -13.98 -11.24 13.60
C ASN A 148 -15.28 -10.90 12.85
N ILE A 149 -15.96 -9.79 13.16
CA ILE A 149 -17.10 -9.32 12.34
C ILE A 149 -16.54 -8.69 11.06
N THR A 150 -16.98 -9.22 9.92
CA THR A 150 -16.51 -8.86 8.58
C THR A 150 -17.61 -8.37 7.66
N ILE A 151 -18.86 -8.32 8.13
CA ILE A 151 -20.00 -7.83 7.36
C ILE A 151 -20.34 -6.37 7.72
N PRO A 152 -20.68 -5.52 6.74
CA PRO A 152 -21.17 -4.18 7.02
C PRO A 152 -22.49 -4.23 7.79
N SER A 153 -22.56 -3.39 8.83
CA SER A 153 -23.71 -3.26 9.71
C SER A 153 -24.26 -1.85 9.60
N ALA A 154 -25.55 -1.69 9.30
CA ALA A 154 -26.20 -0.38 9.26
C ALA A 154 -27.49 -0.34 10.08
N LEU A 155 -27.65 0.69 10.91
CA LEU A 155 -28.89 1.04 11.59
C LEU A 155 -29.76 1.88 10.66
N ILE A 156 -31.03 1.50 10.53
CA ILE A 156 -32.03 2.22 9.77
C ILE A 156 -33.19 2.64 10.66
N THR A 157 -33.89 3.72 10.28
CA THR A 157 -35.01 4.23 11.05
C THR A 157 -36.15 3.22 11.12
N LYS A 158 -36.95 3.29 12.20
CA LYS A 158 -38.14 2.45 12.37
C LYS A 158 -39.09 2.54 11.18
N SER A 159 -39.40 3.76 10.73
CA SER A 159 -40.33 4.03 9.62
C SER A 159 -39.85 3.43 8.29
N PHE A 160 -38.54 3.38 8.07
CA PHE A 160 -37.97 2.75 6.89
C PHE A 160 -37.92 1.22 7.02
N GLY A 161 -37.49 0.69 8.17
CA GLY A 161 -37.51 -0.74 8.46
C GLY A 161 -38.91 -1.36 8.31
N ASP A 162 -39.95 -0.68 8.79
CA ASP A 162 -41.34 -1.15 8.67
C ASP A 162 -41.81 -1.19 7.21
N ARG A 163 -41.37 -0.24 6.37
CA ARG A 163 -41.65 -0.25 4.91
C ARG A 163 -40.97 -1.43 4.21
N LEU A 164 -39.71 -1.71 4.53
CA LEU A 164 -38.98 -2.86 3.99
C LEU A 164 -39.65 -4.18 4.38
N LYS A 165 -40.01 -4.35 5.66
CA LYS A 165 -40.73 -5.54 6.16
C LYS A 165 -42.06 -5.73 5.43
N LYS A 166 -42.81 -4.64 5.19
CA LYS A 166 -44.09 -4.70 4.49
C LYS A 166 -43.92 -5.15 3.03
N ALA A 167 -42.94 -4.61 2.31
CA ALA A 167 -42.65 -5.05 0.95
C ALA A 167 -42.24 -6.53 0.89
N ILE A 168 -41.36 -6.96 1.79
CA ILE A 168 -40.94 -8.38 1.89
C ILE A 168 -42.14 -9.29 2.21
N ALA A 169 -43.03 -8.87 3.12
CA ALA A 169 -44.23 -9.61 3.47
C ALA A 169 -45.24 -9.71 2.31
N ASN A 170 -45.27 -8.71 1.42
CA ASN A 170 -46.08 -8.72 0.20
C ASN A 170 -45.48 -9.60 -0.91
N GLY A 171 -44.27 -10.13 -0.71
CA GLY A 171 -43.56 -10.96 -1.70
C GLY A 171 -42.68 -10.17 -2.67
N ASP A 172 -42.47 -8.87 -2.44
CA ASP A 172 -41.60 -8.05 -3.28
C ASP A 172 -40.12 -8.39 -3.02
N MET A 173 -39.34 -8.47 -4.10
CA MET A 173 -37.87 -8.56 -3.99
C MET A 173 -37.30 -7.17 -3.76
N VAL A 174 -36.79 -6.94 -2.55
CA VAL A 174 -36.22 -5.65 -2.16
C VAL A 174 -34.72 -5.66 -2.45
N ASN A 175 -34.30 -4.90 -3.46
CA ASN A 175 -32.90 -4.74 -3.84
C ASN A 175 -32.37 -3.41 -3.30
N VAL A 176 -31.21 -3.46 -2.65
CA VAL A 176 -30.57 -2.30 -2.04
C VAL A 176 -29.10 -2.22 -2.42
N ASN A 177 -28.62 -0.99 -2.55
CA ASN A 177 -27.22 -0.64 -2.68
C ASN A 177 -26.81 0.12 -1.42
N LEU A 178 -25.97 -0.51 -0.60
CA LEU A 178 -25.34 0.13 0.55
C LEU A 178 -24.07 0.83 0.06
N ASP A 179 -24.02 2.15 0.20
CA ASP A 179 -22.91 2.99 -0.27
C ASP A 179 -22.24 3.67 0.92
N TRP A 180 -20.94 3.42 1.08
CA TRP A 180 -20.09 4.02 2.12
C TRP A 180 -18.86 4.68 1.50
N ARG A 181 -18.97 5.13 0.25
CA ARG A 181 -17.90 5.90 -0.41
C ARG A 181 -17.74 7.31 0.17
N GLU A 182 -18.79 7.85 0.79
CA GLU A 182 -18.86 9.22 1.30
C GLU A 182 -18.58 9.35 2.80
N THR A 183 -18.02 8.32 3.47
CA THR A 183 -17.49 8.46 4.85
C THR A 183 -16.25 9.36 4.95
N LEU A 184 -15.96 10.15 3.91
CA LEU A 184 -14.97 11.22 3.89
C LEU A 184 -15.64 12.46 3.26
N PRO A 185 -16.17 13.39 4.06
CA PRO A 185 -16.80 14.59 3.53
C PRO A 185 -15.80 15.74 3.51
N HIS A 186 -14.91 15.86 2.51
CA HIS A 186 -14.17 17.12 2.30
C HIS A 186 -14.03 17.50 0.80
N PRO A 187 -14.45 18.72 0.41
CA PRO A 187 -14.24 19.29 -0.93
C PRO A 187 -12.82 19.85 -1.16
N ASP A 188 -11.93 19.73 -0.18
CA ASP A 188 -10.55 20.21 -0.20
C ASP A 188 -9.53 19.07 -0.27
N GLU A 189 -8.41 19.30 -0.98
CA GLU A 189 -7.36 18.33 -1.34
C GLU A 189 -6.52 17.81 -0.16
N ARG A 190 -7.10 17.66 1.03
CA ARG A 190 -6.43 17.24 2.26
C ARG A 190 -6.96 15.91 2.73
N VAL A 191 -6.06 15.01 3.11
CA VAL A 191 -6.41 13.82 3.88
C VAL A 191 -6.57 14.26 5.34
N GLU A 192 -7.81 14.48 5.76
CA GLU A 192 -8.15 14.80 7.14
C GLU A 192 -8.36 13.50 7.93
N TYR A 193 -7.67 13.36 9.07
CA TYR A 193 -7.89 12.29 10.02
C TYR A 193 -8.67 12.85 11.20
N GLU A 194 -9.95 12.52 11.31
CA GLU A 194 -10.76 12.85 12.47
C GLU A 194 -10.70 11.73 13.51
N PHE A 195 -10.18 12.05 14.70
CA PHE A 195 -10.19 11.13 15.84
C PHE A 195 -11.46 11.35 16.66
N TRP A 196 -12.34 10.36 16.63
CA TRP A 196 -13.54 10.36 17.45
C TRP A 196 -13.23 9.69 18.79
N THR A 197 -13.38 10.45 19.87
CA THR A 197 -13.37 9.96 21.26
C THR A 197 -14.72 10.28 21.89
N ASN A 198 -15.37 9.30 22.50
CA ASN A 198 -16.60 9.51 23.25
C ASN A 198 -16.32 9.51 24.77
N SER A 199 -17.26 9.99 25.58
CA SER A 199 -17.11 10.04 27.03
C SER A 199 -17.18 8.66 27.72
N ASN A 200 -17.51 7.61 26.98
CA ASN A 200 -17.49 6.22 27.44
C ASN A 200 -16.16 5.51 27.08
N ASP A 201 -15.30 6.11 26.26
CA ASP A 201 -13.96 5.63 25.99
C ASP A 201 -13.10 5.93 27.22
N GLU A 202 -13.23 5.11 28.27
CA GLU A 202 -12.29 5.14 29.38
C GLU A 202 -10.88 4.78 28.86
N CYS A 203 -9.83 5.30 29.51
CA CYS A 203 -8.45 4.99 29.14
C CYS A 203 -8.14 3.50 29.35
N GLY A 204 -8.40 2.68 28.33
CA GLY A 204 -8.01 1.29 28.19
C GLY A 204 -7.23 1.04 26.89
N SER A 205 -7.12 -0.22 26.46
CA SER A 205 -6.28 -0.64 25.32
C SER A 205 -6.60 0.08 24.01
N LYS A 206 -7.86 0.46 23.79
CA LYS A 206 -8.33 1.20 22.60
C LYS A 206 -7.85 2.65 22.62
N CYS A 207 -7.93 3.32 23.77
CA CYS A 207 -7.39 4.66 24.00
C CYS A 207 -5.86 4.66 23.88
N ASP A 208 -5.20 3.66 24.48
CA ASP A 208 -3.74 3.50 24.37
C ASP A 208 -3.30 3.27 22.92
N SER A 209 -4.05 2.46 22.15
CA SER A 209 -3.79 2.23 20.72
C SER A 209 -3.97 3.49 19.88
N GLN A 210 -5.00 4.30 20.16
CA GLN A 210 -5.20 5.59 19.47
C GLN A 210 -4.09 6.60 19.84
N ILE A 211 -3.70 6.68 21.10
CA ILE A 211 -2.59 7.52 21.57
C ILE A 211 -1.26 7.07 20.95
N GLU A 212 -1.02 5.77 20.87
CA GLU A 212 0.18 5.19 20.26
C GLU A 212 0.20 5.40 18.75
N PHE A 213 -0.94 5.26 18.07
CA PHE A 213 -1.08 5.64 16.67
C PHE A 213 -0.76 7.12 16.46
N VAL A 214 -1.33 8.04 17.25
CA VAL A 214 -1.02 9.48 17.15
C VAL A 214 0.47 9.74 17.40
N LYS A 215 1.07 9.11 18.42
CA LYS A 215 2.51 9.28 18.73
C LYS A 215 3.41 8.75 17.61
N SER A 216 3.09 7.59 17.05
CA SER A 216 3.86 6.97 15.95
C SER A 216 3.66 7.70 14.62
N PHE A 217 2.42 8.09 14.32
CA PHE A 217 2.07 8.77 13.07
C PHE A 217 2.52 10.23 13.05
N LYS A 218 2.62 10.91 14.21
CA LYS A 218 3.07 12.31 14.29
C LYS A 218 4.42 12.54 13.62
N GLY A 219 5.38 11.61 13.75
CA GLY A 219 6.68 11.73 13.08
C GLY A 219 6.55 11.69 11.55
N ALA A 220 5.83 10.69 11.04
CA ALA A 220 5.56 10.52 9.61
C ALA A 220 4.73 11.69 9.03
N ALA A 221 3.73 12.18 9.76
CA ALA A 221 2.90 13.32 9.37
C ALA A 221 3.68 14.65 9.36
N GLN A 222 4.64 14.83 10.28
CA GLN A 222 5.52 15.98 10.28
C GLN A 222 6.55 15.93 9.13
N ASP A 223 6.97 14.74 8.69
CA ASP A 223 7.82 14.59 7.50
C ASP A 223 7.06 14.80 6.19
N PHE A 224 5.77 14.48 6.12
CA PHE A 224 4.89 14.83 4.98
C PHE A 224 4.89 16.34 4.68
N SER A 225 4.97 17.18 5.72
CA SER A 225 5.03 18.63 5.58
C SER A 225 6.42 19.18 5.22
N LYS A 226 7.46 18.34 5.16
CA LYS A 226 8.84 18.72 4.86
C LYS A 226 9.29 18.11 3.53
N GLY A 227 8.90 18.70 2.42
CA GLY A 227 9.35 18.25 1.11
C GLY A 227 8.53 18.81 -0.03
N TYR A 228 8.25 17.94 -0.99
CA TYR A 228 7.39 18.17 -2.14
C TYR A 228 6.02 17.57 -1.85
N ASP A 229 4.97 18.26 -2.26
CA ASP A 229 3.61 17.72 -2.18
C ASP A 229 3.40 16.66 -3.29
N GLY A 230 2.44 15.76 -3.11
CA GLY A 230 2.02 14.83 -4.17
C GLY A 230 1.63 15.58 -5.45
N LYS A 231 1.06 16.77 -5.31
CA LYS A 231 0.79 17.72 -6.39
C LYS A 231 2.04 18.06 -7.21
N ASP A 232 3.16 18.34 -6.56
CA ASP A 232 4.42 18.67 -7.25
C ASP A 232 4.89 17.49 -8.12
N VAL A 233 4.74 16.27 -7.63
CA VAL A 233 5.08 15.04 -8.37
C VAL A 233 4.19 14.86 -9.60
N VAL A 234 2.88 15.05 -9.43
CA VAL A 234 1.91 14.96 -10.55
C VAL A 234 2.20 16.02 -11.61
N VAL A 235 2.48 17.26 -11.21
CA VAL A 235 2.82 18.36 -12.13
C VAL A 235 4.12 18.07 -12.89
N GLN A 236 5.14 17.50 -12.25
CA GLN A 236 6.38 17.12 -12.94
C GLN A 236 6.19 15.92 -13.89
N ASN A 237 5.31 14.98 -13.57
CA ASN A 237 4.94 13.89 -14.47
C ASN A 237 4.16 14.40 -15.69
N LEU A 238 3.19 15.29 -15.48
CA LEU A 238 2.46 15.96 -16.56
C LEU A 238 3.43 16.75 -17.47
N ARG A 239 4.43 17.39 -16.87
CA ARG A 239 5.51 18.06 -17.61
C ARG A 239 6.31 17.09 -18.48
N GLN A 240 6.66 15.90 -17.99
CA GLN A 240 7.32 14.87 -18.81
C GLN A 240 6.47 14.46 -20.02
N VAL A 241 5.16 14.30 -19.84
CA VAL A 241 4.22 13.99 -20.93
C VAL A 241 4.18 15.13 -21.95
N CYS A 242 4.14 16.38 -21.49
CA CYS A 242 4.15 17.56 -22.37
C CYS A 242 5.49 17.75 -23.10
N VAL A 243 6.62 17.46 -22.46
CA VAL A 243 7.92 17.42 -23.13
C VAL A 243 7.92 16.41 -24.26
N PHE A 244 7.36 15.21 -24.04
CA PHE A 244 7.24 14.20 -25.10
C PHE A 244 6.38 14.69 -26.26
N LYS A 245 5.23 15.30 -25.96
CA LYS A 245 4.30 15.82 -26.97
C LYS A 245 4.96 16.90 -27.84
N VAL A 246 5.60 17.89 -27.22
CA VAL A 246 6.32 18.96 -27.93
C VAL A 246 7.51 18.41 -28.71
N ALA A 247 8.29 17.51 -28.13
CA ALA A 247 9.41 16.86 -28.82
C ALA A 247 8.94 16.05 -30.05
N LYS A 248 7.79 15.40 -29.98
CA LYS A 248 7.15 14.68 -31.09
C LYS A 248 6.69 15.63 -32.19
N GLU A 249 6.07 16.77 -31.86
CA GLU A 249 5.67 17.81 -32.83
C GLU A 249 6.88 18.38 -33.59
N HIS A 250 8.03 18.52 -32.90
CA HIS A 250 9.30 18.93 -33.52
C HIS A 250 10.04 17.79 -34.25
N LYS A 251 9.44 16.60 -34.38
CA LYS A 251 10.05 15.40 -34.99
C LYS A 251 11.34 14.92 -34.31
N LYS A 252 11.49 15.19 -33.01
CA LYS A 252 12.64 14.80 -32.18
C LYS A 252 12.24 14.05 -30.90
N PRO A 253 11.51 12.92 -30.99
CA PRO A 253 10.99 12.22 -29.80
C PRO A 253 12.08 11.68 -28.86
N TRP A 254 13.32 11.48 -29.33
CA TRP A 254 14.43 11.03 -28.49
C TRP A 254 14.83 12.07 -27.43
N LEU A 255 14.55 13.36 -27.65
CA LEU A 255 14.83 14.43 -26.68
C LEU A 255 14.06 14.25 -25.37
N TRP A 256 12.99 13.44 -25.36
CA TRP A 256 12.31 13.06 -24.14
C TRP A 256 13.18 12.18 -23.24
N TRP A 257 13.90 11.21 -23.81
CA TRP A 257 14.84 10.38 -23.04
C TRP A 257 15.98 11.22 -22.47
N ASP A 258 16.52 12.14 -23.28
CA ASP A 258 17.54 13.09 -22.83
C ASP A 258 17.01 13.96 -21.67
N TYR A 259 15.75 14.42 -21.76
CA TYR A 259 15.09 15.16 -20.67
C TYR A 259 14.94 14.34 -19.40
N VAL A 260 14.44 13.10 -19.48
CA VAL A 260 14.25 12.24 -18.31
C VAL A 260 15.58 11.98 -17.61
N THR A 261 16.63 11.67 -18.37
CA THR A 261 17.97 11.43 -17.81
C THR A 261 18.57 12.70 -17.22
N ASP A 262 18.58 13.83 -17.93
CA ASP A 262 19.13 15.08 -17.42
C ASP A 262 18.34 15.61 -16.21
N PHE A 263 17.02 15.45 -16.21
CA PHE A 263 16.16 15.86 -15.10
C PHE A 263 16.43 15.03 -13.85
N ALA A 264 16.56 13.70 -13.96
CA ALA A 264 16.91 12.83 -12.83
C ALA A 264 18.28 13.18 -12.22
N ILE A 265 19.24 13.60 -13.04
CA ILE A 265 20.59 13.96 -12.59
C ILE A 265 20.63 15.39 -12.00
N ARG A 266 20.00 16.36 -12.68
CA ARG A 266 20.14 17.79 -12.34
C ARG A 266 19.09 18.29 -11.36
N CYS A 267 17.96 17.61 -11.24
CA CYS A 267 16.83 18.00 -10.40
C CYS A 267 16.52 16.98 -9.30
N PRO A 268 17.50 16.57 -8.46
CA PRO A 268 17.26 15.56 -7.43
C PRO A 268 16.34 16.09 -6.31
N MET A 269 15.40 15.24 -5.88
CA MET A 269 14.51 15.54 -4.76
C MET A 269 15.28 15.73 -3.44
N LYS A 270 16.38 14.98 -3.24
CA LYS A 270 17.25 15.07 -2.05
C LYS A 270 17.84 16.47 -1.83
N GLU A 271 18.11 17.21 -2.91
CA GLU A 271 18.67 18.56 -2.85
C GLU A 271 17.61 19.66 -2.96
N LYS A 272 16.33 19.31 -2.90
CA LYS A 272 15.21 20.24 -3.12
C LYS A 272 15.30 20.98 -4.47
N LYS A 273 15.68 20.26 -5.53
CA LYS A 273 15.71 20.78 -6.91
C LYS A 273 14.60 20.24 -7.81
N TYR A 274 13.65 19.49 -7.27
CA TYR A 274 12.50 18.96 -8.00
C TYR A 274 11.43 20.05 -8.23
N THR A 275 11.81 21.14 -8.88
CA THR A 275 10.97 22.33 -9.07
C THR A 275 10.78 22.65 -10.56
N LYS A 276 9.79 23.51 -10.86
CA LYS A 276 9.54 24.02 -12.22
C LYS A 276 10.80 24.65 -12.82
N GLU A 277 11.54 25.42 -12.04
CA GLU A 277 12.70 26.17 -12.49
C GLU A 277 13.82 25.24 -12.94
N CYS A 278 14.05 24.15 -12.19
CA CYS A 278 15.04 23.15 -12.57
C CYS A 278 14.63 22.42 -13.85
N ALA A 279 13.36 22.02 -13.95
CA ALA A 279 12.80 21.40 -15.13
C ALA A 279 12.93 22.30 -16.38
N ASP A 280 12.58 23.58 -16.25
CA ASP A 280 12.73 24.58 -17.31
C ASP A 280 14.19 24.76 -17.74
N GLY A 281 15.14 24.67 -16.79
CA GLY A 281 16.57 24.69 -17.07
C GLY A 281 17.01 23.52 -17.95
N VAL A 282 16.52 22.31 -17.66
CA VAL A 282 16.80 21.11 -18.47
C VAL A 282 16.18 21.25 -19.86
N ILE A 283 14.90 21.62 -19.94
CA ILE A 283 14.16 21.85 -21.20
C ILE A 283 14.90 22.83 -22.11
N LYS A 284 15.36 23.96 -21.55
CA LYS A 284 16.14 24.97 -22.30
C LYS A 284 17.48 24.43 -22.77
N SER A 285 18.15 23.62 -21.96
CA SER A 285 19.44 23.01 -22.34
C SER A 285 19.33 22.01 -23.51
N LEU A 286 18.15 21.41 -23.69
CA LEU A 286 17.83 20.52 -24.81
C LEU A 286 17.29 21.26 -26.04
N GLY A 287 17.20 22.59 -25.99
CA GLY A 287 16.71 23.43 -27.08
C GLY A 287 15.21 23.32 -27.34
N LEU A 288 14.44 22.87 -26.35
CA LEU A 288 12.98 22.82 -26.40
C LEU A 288 12.36 24.12 -25.86
N ASP A 289 11.21 24.52 -26.41
CA ASP A 289 10.51 25.72 -25.94
C ASP A 289 9.70 25.41 -24.67
N HIS A 290 10.23 25.84 -23.53
CA HIS A 290 9.52 25.76 -22.24
C HIS A 290 8.14 26.43 -22.25
N LYS A 291 7.90 27.44 -23.09
CA LYS A 291 6.57 28.08 -23.17
C LYS A 291 5.54 27.19 -23.84
N ALA A 292 5.93 26.43 -24.86
CA ALA A 292 5.07 25.43 -25.49
C ALA A 292 4.72 24.29 -24.53
N ILE A 293 5.67 23.92 -23.66
CA ILE A 293 5.47 22.89 -22.62
C ILE A 293 4.57 23.43 -21.50
N ASP A 294 4.79 24.65 -21.01
CA ASP A 294 3.91 25.28 -20.01
C ASP A 294 2.48 25.46 -20.56
N LYS A 295 2.33 25.81 -21.84
CA LYS A 295 1.02 25.85 -22.52
C LYS A 295 0.35 24.47 -22.60
N CYS A 296 1.11 23.41 -22.79
CA CYS A 296 0.59 22.04 -22.79
C CYS A 296 0.13 21.58 -21.41
N ILE A 297 0.85 21.99 -20.35
CA ILE A 297 0.50 21.68 -18.95
C ILE A 297 -0.79 22.41 -18.55
N GLY A 298 -1.01 23.64 -19.05
CA GLY A 298 -2.18 24.44 -18.70
C GLY A 298 -2.07 25.07 -17.31
N ASN A 299 -3.21 25.47 -16.74
CA ASN A 299 -3.27 25.93 -15.35
C ASN A 299 -3.60 24.73 -14.44
N PRO A 300 -2.64 24.19 -13.69
CA PRO A 300 -2.88 23.07 -12.77
C PRO A 300 -3.75 23.47 -11.56
N ASP A 301 -4.01 24.77 -11.37
CA ASP A 301 -4.83 25.33 -10.30
C ASP A 301 -6.20 25.84 -10.81
N ALA A 302 -6.57 25.56 -12.07
CA ALA A 302 -7.88 25.94 -12.58
C ALA A 302 -8.96 24.98 -12.07
N ASP A 303 -9.84 25.50 -11.21
CA ASP A 303 -11.12 24.88 -10.84
C ASP A 303 -12.11 25.01 -12.01
N ASP A 304 -11.81 24.39 -13.15
CA ASP A 304 -12.84 24.20 -14.17
C ASP A 304 -13.79 23.12 -13.62
N GLU A 305 -15.10 23.42 -13.55
CA GLU A 305 -16.19 22.51 -13.17
C GLU A 305 -16.36 21.36 -14.20
N GLU A 306 -15.26 20.72 -14.60
CA GLU A 306 -15.27 19.50 -15.38
C GLU A 306 -15.53 18.35 -14.41
N LYS A 307 -16.68 17.71 -14.59
CA LYS A 307 -17.11 16.44 -14.00
C LYS A 307 -15.93 15.64 -13.45
N PRO A 308 -15.88 15.31 -12.14
CA PRO A 308 -14.74 14.61 -11.57
C PRO A 308 -14.55 13.28 -12.30
N CYS A 309 -13.44 13.20 -13.06
CA CYS A 309 -12.97 11.93 -13.57
C CYS A 309 -12.64 11.06 -12.35
N LYS A 310 -13.44 10.02 -12.13
CA LYS A 310 -13.17 9.03 -11.08
C LYS A 310 -11.87 8.32 -11.44
N LEU A 311 -10.77 8.75 -10.82
CA LEU A 311 -9.52 8.03 -10.87
C LEU A 311 -9.68 6.72 -10.11
N ASP A 312 -9.34 5.60 -10.75
CA ASP A 312 -9.35 4.30 -10.10
C ASP A 312 -8.39 4.28 -8.89
N LYS A 313 -8.71 3.43 -7.91
CA LYS A 313 -7.98 3.31 -6.64
C LYS A 313 -6.47 3.09 -6.83
N GLY A 314 -6.07 2.33 -7.86
CA GLY A 314 -4.68 2.04 -8.19
C GLY A 314 -3.89 3.30 -8.57
N PRO A 315 -4.31 4.06 -9.60
CA PRO A 315 -3.71 5.35 -9.97
C PRO A 315 -3.58 6.35 -8.82
N VAL A 316 -4.61 6.50 -7.99
CA VAL A 316 -4.59 7.42 -6.83
C VAL A 316 -3.57 6.96 -5.79
N LEU A 317 -3.57 5.68 -5.45
CA LEU A 317 -2.64 5.12 -4.48
C LEU A 317 -1.19 5.18 -4.99
N LYS A 318 -0.96 4.96 -6.29
CA LYS A 318 0.34 5.17 -6.93
C LYS A 318 0.80 6.63 -6.82
N ALA A 319 -0.08 7.60 -7.05
CA ALA A 319 0.26 9.01 -6.92
C ALA A 319 0.67 9.40 -5.50
N LEU A 320 -0.05 8.90 -4.49
CA LEU A 320 0.28 9.11 -3.07
C LEU A 320 1.61 8.45 -2.70
N CYS A 321 1.83 7.21 -3.15
CA CYS A 321 3.07 6.47 -2.90
C CYS A 321 4.29 7.11 -3.56
N ALA A 322 4.09 7.84 -4.66
CA ALA A 322 5.15 8.61 -5.31
C ALA A 322 5.66 9.79 -4.47
N GLY A 323 4.91 10.25 -3.47
CA GLY A 323 5.29 11.36 -2.58
C GLY A 323 6.32 10.98 -1.51
N PHE A 324 6.49 9.69 -1.21
CA PHE A 324 7.45 9.24 -0.21
C PHE A 324 8.89 9.27 -0.75
N GLN A 325 9.85 9.52 0.15
CA GLN A 325 11.26 9.33 -0.18
C GLN A 325 11.54 7.86 -0.45
N GLU A 326 12.49 7.58 -1.35
CA GLU A 326 12.90 6.21 -1.65
C GLU A 326 13.29 5.48 -0.36
N THR A 327 12.78 4.26 -0.18
CA THR A 327 12.98 3.36 0.97
C THR A 327 12.23 3.72 2.25
N THR A 328 11.51 4.84 2.28
CA THR A 328 10.69 5.27 3.43
C THR A 328 9.20 5.06 3.19
N GLU A 329 8.82 4.34 2.13
CA GLU A 329 7.43 4.13 1.77
C GLU A 329 6.72 3.20 2.77
N PRO A 330 5.44 3.46 3.07
CA PRO A 330 4.66 2.58 3.95
C PRO A 330 4.35 1.23 3.27
N PRO A 331 4.09 0.17 4.04
CA PRO A 331 3.83 -1.18 3.49
C PRO A 331 2.74 -1.25 2.43
N VAL A 332 1.74 -0.36 2.47
CA VAL A 332 0.66 -0.27 1.47
C VAL A 332 1.20 0.06 0.07
N CYS A 333 2.28 0.83 -0.02
CA CYS A 333 2.97 1.19 -1.26
C CYS A 333 3.86 0.06 -1.81
N LEU A 334 4.13 -0.96 -0.99
CA LEU A 334 4.92 -2.14 -1.32
C LEU A 334 4.03 -3.36 -1.66
N SER A 335 2.74 -3.12 -1.89
CA SER A 335 1.81 -4.16 -2.33
C SER A 335 2.01 -4.47 -3.82
N LYS A 336 1.78 -5.74 -4.20
CA LYS A 336 2.04 -6.26 -5.57
C LYS A 336 1.27 -5.51 -6.68
N ASP A 337 0.17 -4.85 -6.34
CA ASP A 337 -0.67 -4.13 -7.29
C ASP A 337 -0.19 -2.69 -7.53
N ILE A 338 0.77 -2.21 -6.71
CA ILE A 338 1.22 -0.82 -6.66
C ILE A 338 2.70 -0.68 -7.03
N GLN A 339 3.57 -1.57 -6.53
CA GLN A 339 5.00 -1.57 -6.87
C GLN A 339 5.26 -2.24 -8.22
N THR A 340 6.30 -1.80 -8.94
CA THR A 340 6.98 -2.72 -9.85
C THR A 340 7.79 -3.71 -9.01
N ASN A 341 7.86 -4.97 -9.45
CA ASN A 341 8.51 -6.04 -8.69
C ASN A 341 9.79 -6.48 -9.38
N GLU A 342 10.79 -5.61 -9.34
CA GLU A 342 12.08 -5.81 -9.98
C GLU A 342 12.92 -6.88 -9.26
N CYS A 343 12.67 -7.17 -7.97
CA CYS A 343 13.37 -8.24 -7.27
C CYS A 343 12.92 -9.66 -7.69
N LEU A 344 11.73 -9.82 -8.29
CA LEU A 344 11.29 -11.12 -8.83
C LEU A 344 12.10 -11.55 -10.07
N GLU A 345 12.58 -10.60 -10.86
CA GLU A 345 13.37 -10.88 -12.06
C GLU A 345 14.87 -10.72 -11.77
N ASN A 346 15.61 -11.83 -11.83
CA ASN A 346 17.07 -11.86 -11.60
C ASN A 346 17.51 -11.21 -10.26
N ASN A 347 16.68 -11.28 -9.22
CA ASN A 347 16.91 -10.62 -7.93
C ASN A 347 17.20 -9.10 -8.08
N GLY A 348 16.63 -8.48 -9.11
CA GLY A 348 16.93 -7.12 -9.51
C GLY A 348 18.34 -6.92 -10.08
N GLY A 349 19.26 -7.87 -10.00
CA GLY A 349 20.70 -7.63 -10.13
C GLY A 349 21.36 -7.19 -8.83
N CYS A 350 20.70 -7.38 -7.68
CA CYS A 350 21.31 -7.25 -6.36
C CYS A 350 21.99 -8.54 -5.93
N TRP A 351 22.89 -8.42 -4.96
CA TRP A 351 23.58 -9.54 -4.35
C TRP A 351 22.59 -10.51 -3.70
N GLN A 352 22.85 -11.81 -3.85
CA GLN A 352 22.08 -12.87 -3.22
C GLN A 352 23.01 -14.02 -2.83
N ASP A 353 22.94 -14.44 -1.56
CA ASP A 353 23.46 -15.73 -1.14
C ASP A 353 22.43 -16.82 -1.48
N LYS A 354 22.73 -17.61 -2.52
CA LYS A 354 21.88 -18.71 -2.99
C LYS A 354 21.79 -19.86 -1.99
N THR A 355 22.77 -20.02 -1.10
CA THR A 355 22.79 -21.11 -0.11
C THR A 355 21.85 -20.84 1.07
N THR A 356 21.76 -19.58 1.51
CA THR A 356 20.90 -19.19 2.64
C THR A 356 19.63 -18.45 2.23
N ASN A 357 19.45 -18.21 0.92
CA ASN A 357 18.38 -17.40 0.34
C ASN A 357 18.30 -15.99 0.95
N ILE A 358 19.45 -15.42 1.31
CA ILE A 358 19.56 -14.05 1.81
C ILE A 358 19.80 -13.14 0.62
N THR A 359 19.02 -12.07 0.49
CA THR A 359 19.12 -11.12 -0.62
C THR A 359 19.32 -9.70 -0.13
N ALA A 360 20.08 -8.92 -0.90
CA ALA A 360 20.18 -7.48 -0.75
C ALA A 360 19.10 -6.73 -1.54
N CYS A 361 18.29 -7.42 -2.36
CA CYS A 361 17.24 -6.78 -3.13
C CYS A 361 16.04 -6.43 -2.25
N LYS A 362 15.66 -5.15 -2.26
CA LYS A 362 14.45 -4.66 -1.63
C LYS A 362 13.66 -3.88 -2.67
N ASP A 363 12.46 -4.37 -3.00
CA ASP A 363 11.52 -3.64 -3.87
C ASP A 363 11.13 -2.31 -3.22
N THR A 364 10.98 -1.29 -4.04
CA THR A 364 10.53 0.06 -3.67
C THR A 364 9.42 0.49 -4.62
N PHE A 365 8.67 1.53 -4.29
CA PHE A 365 7.59 2.00 -5.15
C PHE A 365 8.09 2.43 -6.55
N ARG A 366 9.32 2.95 -6.61
CA ARG A 366 9.98 3.43 -7.84
C ARG A 366 10.89 2.37 -8.48
N GLY A 367 10.93 1.16 -7.93
CA GLY A 367 11.62 0.02 -8.49
C GLY A 367 12.27 -0.85 -7.42
N ARG A 368 13.59 -0.75 -7.27
CA ARG A 368 14.32 -1.52 -6.25
C ARG A 368 15.55 -0.80 -5.72
N VAL A 369 15.97 -1.16 -4.51
CA VAL A 369 17.26 -0.81 -3.93
C VAL A 369 18.05 -2.09 -3.61
N CYS A 370 19.37 -2.03 -3.76
CA CYS A 370 20.27 -3.06 -3.26
C CYS A 370 20.90 -2.60 -1.95
N GLU A 371 20.51 -3.20 -0.83
CA GLU A 371 21.03 -2.88 0.49
C GLU A 371 21.33 -4.17 1.27
N CYS A 372 22.52 -4.28 1.85
CA CYS A 372 22.91 -5.47 2.59
C CYS A 372 22.01 -5.66 3.83
N PRO A 373 21.40 -6.85 4.01
CA PRO A 373 20.36 -7.05 5.02
C PRO A 373 20.93 -7.24 6.43
N VAL A 374 20.04 -7.19 7.44
CA VAL A 374 20.32 -7.65 8.80
C VAL A 374 19.46 -8.89 9.04
N VAL A 375 20.10 -10.06 9.22
CA VAL A 375 19.39 -11.34 9.36
C VAL A 375 19.76 -11.97 10.70
N LYS A 376 18.76 -12.30 11.53
CA LYS A 376 18.96 -12.89 12.87
C LYS A 376 19.93 -12.09 13.77
N GLY A 377 19.92 -10.76 13.67
CA GLY A 377 20.81 -9.88 14.43
C GLY A 377 22.23 -9.75 13.88
N VAL A 378 22.57 -10.47 12.80
CA VAL A 378 23.85 -10.35 12.10
C VAL A 378 23.73 -9.30 10.99
N LYS A 379 24.55 -8.27 11.03
CA LYS A 379 24.58 -7.21 10.03
C LYS A 379 25.47 -7.62 8.86
N PHE A 380 24.96 -7.50 7.64
CA PHE A 380 25.78 -7.64 6.45
C PHE A 380 26.31 -6.27 6.02
N VAL A 381 27.56 -6.23 5.55
CA VAL A 381 28.24 -5.02 5.10
C VAL A 381 28.76 -5.25 3.68
N GLY A 382 28.64 -4.24 2.81
CA GLY A 382 29.06 -4.35 1.42
C GLY A 382 28.37 -3.34 0.51
N ASP A 383 28.45 -3.55 -0.79
CA ASP A 383 27.88 -2.67 -1.81
C ASP A 383 26.41 -2.98 -2.14
N GLY A 384 25.89 -4.13 -1.70
CA GLY A 384 24.53 -4.58 -1.99
C GLY A 384 24.33 -5.17 -3.40
N TYR A 385 25.21 -4.88 -4.36
CA TYR A 385 25.07 -5.31 -5.76
C TYR A 385 25.84 -6.60 -6.03
N THR A 386 27.10 -6.65 -5.63
CA THR A 386 28.00 -7.77 -5.93
C THR A 386 28.57 -8.40 -4.67
N HIS A 387 28.50 -7.70 -3.54
CA HIS A 387 29.12 -8.13 -2.31
C HIS A 387 28.32 -7.69 -1.09
N CYS A 388 27.93 -8.65 -0.25
CA CYS A 388 27.55 -8.45 1.13
C CYS A 388 28.19 -9.54 1.98
N GLU A 389 28.90 -9.16 3.03
CA GLU A 389 29.53 -10.09 3.96
C GLU A 389 28.96 -9.92 5.38
N ALA A 390 28.73 -11.05 6.06
CA ALA A 390 28.28 -11.05 7.44
C ALA A 390 29.38 -10.48 8.36
N SER A 391 29.02 -9.53 9.22
CA SER A 391 29.92 -8.82 10.13
C SER A 391 29.44 -8.89 11.59
N GLY A 392 30.39 -8.85 12.53
CA GLY A 392 30.14 -8.89 13.98
C GLY A 392 30.19 -10.29 14.59
N SER A 393 30.00 -10.36 15.91
CA SER A 393 30.19 -11.58 16.73
C SER A 393 29.23 -12.74 16.41
N GLY A 394 28.09 -12.47 15.75
CA GLY A 394 27.14 -13.50 15.32
C GLY A 394 27.42 -14.07 13.92
N ARG A 395 28.43 -13.58 13.19
CA ARG A 395 28.61 -13.89 11.76
C ARG A 395 28.81 -15.37 11.45
N CYS A 396 29.44 -16.11 12.36
CA CYS A 396 29.73 -17.53 12.17
C CYS A 396 28.49 -18.42 12.31
N GLU A 397 27.38 -17.91 12.84
CA GLU A 397 26.11 -18.64 12.95
C GLU A 397 25.40 -18.75 11.59
N ILE A 398 25.66 -17.82 10.67
CA ILE A 398 25.06 -17.80 9.33
C ILE A 398 26.08 -18.31 8.31
N ASN A 399 25.81 -19.49 7.74
CA ASN A 399 26.67 -20.13 6.73
C ASN A 399 28.17 -20.17 7.09
N ASN A 400 28.50 -20.30 8.39
CA ASN A 400 29.87 -20.26 8.91
C ASN A 400 30.65 -18.99 8.48
N GLY A 401 29.96 -17.85 8.34
CA GLY A 401 30.54 -16.59 7.86
C GLY A 401 31.12 -16.66 6.44
N GLY A 402 30.69 -17.62 5.61
CA GLY A 402 31.27 -17.89 4.30
C GLY A 402 32.68 -18.50 4.35
N CYS A 403 33.12 -18.93 5.53
CA CYS A 403 34.45 -19.49 5.76
C CYS A 403 34.45 -21.01 5.65
N TRP A 404 35.62 -21.56 5.34
CA TRP A 404 35.85 -22.99 5.24
C TRP A 404 35.50 -23.73 6.54
N LYS A 405 34.88 -24.91 6.40
CA LYS A 405 34.54 -25.82 7.51
C LYS A 405 34.65 -27.27 7.04
N GLU A 406 35.28 -28.13 7.83
CA GLU A 406 35.42 -29.56 7.52
C GLU A 406 35.38 -30.40 8.80
N THR A 407 34.75 -31.56 8.75
CA THR A 407 34.75 -32.53 9.85
C THR A 407 35.67 -33.71 9.53
N LYS A 408 36.74 -33.88 10.31
CA LYS A 408 37.70 -34.99 10.19
C LYS A 408 37.77 -35.78 11.50
N HIS A 409 37.64 -37.10 11.42
CA HIS A 409 37.70 -38.02 12.57
C HIS A 409 36.79 -37.60 13.75
N GLY A 410 35.59 -37.11 13.47
CA GLY A 410 34.63 -36.68 14.50
C GLY A 410 34.88 -35.30 15.10
N GLN A 411 35.97 -34.60 14.72
CA GLN A 411 36.24 -33.21 15.10
C GLN A 411 35.91 -32.27 13.93
N THR A 412 35.21 -31.17 14.21
CA THR A 412 34.85 -30.16 13.21
C THR A 412 35.79 -28.98 13.33
N TYR A 413 36.52 -28.69 12.26
CA TYR A 413 37.41 -27.55 12.12
C TYR A 413 36.71 -26.46 11.31
N SER A 414 36.78 -25.22 11.78
CA SER A 414 36.22 -24.05 11.09
C SER A 414 37.28 -22.97 10.97
N ALA A 415 37.27 -22.27 9.85
CA ALA A 415 38.06 -21.08 9.62
C ALA A 415 37.32 -19.79 10.00
N CYS A 416 36.10 -19.86 10.54
CA CYS A 416 35.34 -18.65 10.88
C CYS A 416 35.80 -18.03 12.20
N THR A 417 36.10 -16.73 12.14
CA THR A 417 36.41 -15.87 13.30
C THR A 417 35.55 -14.61 13.26
N ASP A 418 35.49 -13.86 14.37
CA ASP A 418 34.77 -12.58 14.46
C ASP A 418 35.32 -11.53 13.47
N ASP A 419 36.61 -11.61 13.15
CA ASP A 419 37.33 -10.70 12.25
C ASP A 419 37.42 -11.22 10.79
N GLY A 420 36.73 -12.31 10.44
CA GLY A 420 36.73 -12.87 9.08
C GLY A 420 37.14 -14.35 9.01
N CYS A 421 37.71 -14.78 7.88
CA CYS A 421 38.10 -16.18 7.65
C CYS A 421 39.60 -16.40 7.87
N LYS A 422 39.97 -17.28 8.81
CA LYS A 422 41.35 -17.65 9.14
C LYS A 422 41.45 -19.13 9.46
N CYS A 423 42.34 -19.85 8.78
CA CYS A 423 42.50 -21.30 9.01
C CYS A 423 42.92 -21.60 10.46
N PRO A 424 42.37 -22.67 11.06
CA PRO A 424 42.73 -23.11 12.40
C PRO A 424 44.15 -23.68 12.44
N ASP A 425 44.71 -23.78 13.65
CA ASP A 425 46.08 -24.24 13.87
C ASP A 425 46.34 -25.62 13.25
N GLY A 426 47.47 -25.75 12.54
CA GLY A 426 47.84 -26.97 11.80
C GLY A 426 47.37 -27.00 10.34
N PHE A 427 46.53 -26.05 9.93
CA PHE A 427 46.05 -25.90 8.54
C PHE A 427 46.62 -24.64 7.87
N LYS A 428 46.71 -24.64 6.54
CA LYS A 428 47.15 -23.48 5.73
C LYS A 428 46.27 -23.34 4.49
N GLY A 429 45.91 -22.10 4.13
CA GLY A 429 45.10 -21.80 2.96
C GLY A 429 44.46 -20.41 3.05
N ASP A 430 43.44 -20.15 2.23
CA ASP A 430 42.75 -18.85 2.11
C ASP A 430 41.67 -18.62 3.18
N GLY A 431 41.30 -19.67 3.94
CA GLY A 431 40.28 -19.60 4.98
C GLY A 431 38.84 -19.55 4.47
N THR A 432 38.59 -19.21 3.21
CA THR A 432 37.25 -19.13 2.60
C THR A 432 36.87 -20.44 1.92
N HIS A 433 37.74 -20.99 1.09
CA HIS A 433 37.45 -22.20 0.31
C HIS A 433 38.37 -23.36 0.67
N LYS A 434 39.53 -23.09 1.26
CA LYS A 434 40.58 -24.10 1.43
C LYS A 434 41.38 -23.88 2.70
N CYS A 435 41.42 -24.90 3.56
CA CYS A 435 42.41 -25.07 4.61
C CYS A 435 42.96 -26.50 4.53
N GLU A 436 44.21 -26.66 4.11
CA GLU A 436 44.88 -27.97 4.02
C GLU A 436 45.77 -28.21 5.24
N GLY A 437 45.69 -29.42 5.79
CA GLY A 437 46.63 -29.85 6.83
C GLY A 437 48.05 -29.86 6.28
N LYS A 438 49.03 -29.45 7.09
CA LYS A 438 50.45 -29.44 6.73
C LYS A 438 50.98 -30.87 6.49
N ASN A 439 50.72 -31.44 5.31
CA ASN A 439 51.42 -32.61 4.80
C ASN A 439 52.41 -32.17 3.73
N ALA A 440 53.65 -32.64 3.88
CA ALA A 440 54.81 -32.28 3.07
C ALA A 440 54.52 -32.35 1.56
N ALA A 441 54.68 -31.21 0.89
CA ALA A 441 54.68 -31.12 -0.56
C ALA A 441 55.81 -31.99 -1.11
N LYS A 442 55.49 -32.97 -1.96
CA LYS A 442 56.46 -33.52 -2.91
C LYS A 442 56.36 -32.70 -4.20
N GLU A 443 57.44 -31.98 -4.49
CA GLU A 443 57.68 -31.33 -5.77
C GLU A 443 57.55 -32.34 -6.91
N VAL A 444 56.78 -31.98 -7.93
CA VAL A 444 56.75 -32.66 -9.23
C VAL A 444 57.34 -31.69 -10.26
N GLY A 445 58.36 -32.18 -10.96
CA GLY A 445 59.28 -31.40 -11.80
C GLY A 445 58.61 -30.55 -12.89
N TRP A 446 59.02 -29.28 -12.93
CA TRP A 446 58.58 -28.24 -13.86
C TRP A 446 59.17 -28.41 -15.28
N SER A 447 58.90 -29.51 -15.96
CA SER A 447 59.24 -29.63 -17.39
C SER A 447 58.11 -30.13 -18.28
N PHE A 448 57.03 -30.71 -17.73
CA PHE A 448 55.86 -31.11 -18.53
C PHE A 448 54.76 -30.04 -18.61
N LEU A 449 54.71 -29.09 -17.67
CA LEU A 449 53.67 -28.05 -17.63
C LEU A 449 53.84 -26.96 -18.70
N TRP A 450 55.06 -26.62 -19.09
CA TRP A 450 55.31 -25.57 -20.09
C TRP A 450 54.87 -25.97 -21.51
N VAL A 451 54.99 -27.25 -21.87
CA VAL A 451 54.56 -27.74 -23.19
C VAL A 451 53.02 -27.72 -23.32
N ILE A 452 52.32 -28.09 -22.24
CA ILE A 452 50.85 -28.02 -22.19
C ILE A 452 50.39 -26.55 -22.14
N PHE A 453 51.07 -25.69 -21.37
CA PHE A 453 50.75 -24.27 -21.27
C PHE A 453 50.91 -23.55 -22.61
N PHE A 454 52.03 -23.73 -23.33
CA PHE A 454 52.21 -23.11 -24.65
C PHE A 454 51.27 -23.71 -25.71
N GLY A 455 50.96 -25.01 -25.64
CA GLY A 455 49.96 -25.64 -26.50
C GLY A 455 48.54 -25.08 -26.31
N LEU A 456 48.12 -24.88 -25.05
CA LEU A 456 46.82 -24.31 -24.72
C LEU A 456 46.72 -22.82 -25.04
N VAL A 457 47.81 -22.06 -24.90
CA VAL A 457 47.86 -20.64 -25.30
C VAL A 457 47.73 -20.49 -26.82
N ALA A 458 48.40 -21.34 -27.61
CA ALA A 458 48.27 -21.33 -29.07
C ALA A 458 46.85 -21.71 -29.54
N ALA A 459 46.25 -22.73 -28.92
CA ALA A 459 44.86 -23.11 -29.17
C ALA A 459 43.87 -22.01 -28.75
N GLY A 460 44.14 -21.34 -27.62
CA GLY A 460 43.34 -20.22 -27.11
C GLY A 460 43.38 -18.99 -28.03
N ILE A 461 44.55 -18.65 -28.59
CA ILE A 461 44.69 -17.53 -29.53
C ILE A 461 43.98 -17.84 -30.86
N GLY A 462 44.12 -19.06 -31.38
CA GLY A 462 43.39 -19.51 -32.57
C GLY A 462 41.87 -19.52 -32.35
N GLY A 463 41.40 -20.01 -31.21
CA GLY A 463 39.99 -19.98 -30.82
C GLY A 463 39.45 -18.57 -30.62
N TYR A 464 40.21 -17.67 -29.99
CA TYR A 464 39.82 -16.28 -29.79
C TYR A 464 39.74 -15.49 -31.10
N ALA A 465 40.64 -15.76 -32.05
CA ALA A 465 40.57 -15.16 -33.39
C ALA A 465 39.31 -15.61 -34.15
N VAL A 466 38.96 -16.90 -34.09
CA VAL A 466 37.73 -17.44 -34.71
C VAL A 466 36.47 -16.93 -33.99
N TYR A 467 36.48 -16.86 -32.66
CA TYR A 467 35.40 -16.28 -31.85
C TYR A 467 35.15 -14.81 -32.17
N LYS A 468 36.23 -14.00 -32.24
CA LYS A 468 36.15 -12.58 -32.59
C LYS A 468 35.73 -12.35 -34.05
N TYR A 469 36.11 -13.25 -34.96
CA TYR A 469 35.65 -13.23 -36.35
C TYR A 469 34.17 -13.65 -36.47
N ARG A 470 33.71 -14.60 -35.65
CA ARG A 470 32.33 -15.11 -35.68
C ARG A 470 31.34 -14.18 -34.96
N ILE A 471 31.72 -13.53 -33.86
CA ILE A 471 30.91 -12.49 -33.18
C ILE A 471 30.73 -11.24 -34.04
N ARG A 472 31.75 -10.82 -34.81
CA ARG A 472 31.58 -9.71 -35.76
C ARG A 472 30.57 -9.99 -36.87
N ARG A 473 30.28 -11.26 -37.16
CA ARG A 473 29.23 -11.67 -38.11
C ARG A 473 27.86 -11.89 -37.46
N TYR A 474 27.75 -11.85 -36.13
CA TYR A 474 26.50 -12.09 -35.39
C TYR A 474 25.90 -10.82 -34.74
N MET A 475 26.50 -9.64 -34.95
CA MET A 475 25.93 -8.36 -34.47
C MET A 475 25.46 -7.44 -35.60
N ASP A 476 24.61 -7.93 -36.50
CA ASP A 476 23.88 -7.02 -37.41
C ASP A 476 22.40 -7.39 -37.63
N SER A 477 21.90 -8.42 -36.93
CA SER A 477 20.47 -8.83 -37.02
C SER A 477 19.73 -8.91 -35.69
N GLU A 478 20.41 -8.90 -34.54
CA GLU A 478 19.77 -9.10 -33.22
C GLU A 478 19.61 -7.84 -32.35
N ILE A 479 20.03 -6.66 -32.81
CA ILE A 479 19.66 -5.39 -32.16
C ILE A 479 18.26 -4.90 -32.61
N ARG A 480 17.60 -5.58 -33.55
CA ARG A 480 16.17 -5.36 -33.88
C ARG A 480 15.20 -6.24 -33.09
N ALA A 481 15.65 -7.31 -32.45
CA ALA A 481 14.77 -8.21 -31.68
C ALA A 481 14.57 -7.73 -30.24
N ILE A 482 15.60 -7.13 -29.61
CA ILE A 482 15.49 -6.64 -28.23
C ILE A 482 14.77 -5.27 -28.15
N MET A 483 14.75 -4.48 -29.23
CA MET A 483 13.94 -3.25 -29.28
C MET A 483 12.44 -3.49 -29.58
N ALA A 484 12.04 -4.72 -29.94
CA ALA A 484 10.63 -5.03 -30.18
C ALA A 484 9.79 -5.17 -28.89
N GLN A 485 10.44 -5.24 -27.72
CA GLN A 485 9.77 -5.41 -26.42
C GLN A 485 9.50 -4.07 -25.69
N TYR A 486 10.08 -2.96 -26.17
CA TYR A 486 9.89 -1.62 -25.59
C TYR A 486 9.13 -0.66 -26.52
N MET A 487 8.68 -1.12 -27.69
CA MET A 487 7.81 -0.36 -28.57
C MET A 487 6.98 -1.31 -29.44
N PRO A 488 5.71 -1.62 -29.09
CA PRO A 488 4.81 -2.20 -30.05
C PRO A 488 4.55 -1.13 -31.10
N LEU A 489 5.15 -1.28 -32.28
CA LEU A 489 4.66 -0.59 -33.46
C LEU A 489 3.29 -1.20 -33.75
N ASP A 490 2.25 -0.37 -33.62
CA ASP A 490 0.88 -0.69 -33.97
C ASP A 490 0.83 -1.32 -35.36
N ASN A 491 0.64 -2.64 -35.41
CA ASN A 491 0.16 -3.29 -36.60
C ASN A 491 -1.37 -3.26 -36.49
N GLN A 492 -1.96 -2.44 -37.35
CA GLN A 492 -3.40 -2.34 -37.56
C GLN A 492 -4.02 -3.73 -37.70
N GLY A 493 -4.92 -4.03 -36.78
CA GLY A 493 -5.85 -5.16 -36.80
C GLY A 493 -6.96 -4.81 -35.83
N ASP A 494 -8.08 -4.37 -36.38
CA ASP A 494 -9.25 -3.83 -35.70
C ASP A 494 -9.63 -4.56 -34.41
N VAL A 495 -9.47 -3.87 -33.27
CA VAL A 495 -10.14 -4.17 -32.01
C VAL A 495 -10.98 -2.94 -31.67
N PRO A 496 -12.27 -3.08 -31.30
CA PRO A 496 -13.17 -1.94 -31.23
C PRO A 496 -12.65 -0.94 -30.23
N ASN A 497 -12.52 0.29 -30.72
CA ASN A 497 -12.27 1.48 -29.93
C ASN A 497 -13.36 1.56 -28.84
N HIS A 498 -13.06 1.17 -27.60
CA HIS A 498 -13.79 1.69 -26.46
C HIS A 498 -13.32 3.13 -26.26
N SER A 499 -13.82 3.99 -27.15
CA SER A 499 -13.90 5.41 -26.93
C SER A 499 -14.63 5.63 -25.62
N HIS A 500 -13.88 5.95 -24.56
CA HIS A 500 -14.44 6.70 -23.45
C HIS A 500 -14.71 8.10 -23.97
N GLN A 501 -15.89 8.20 -24.57
CA GLN A 501 -16.47 9.37 -25.18
C GLN A 501 -16.92 10.26 -24.01
N CYS A 502 -16.06 11.21 -23.63
CA CYS A 502 -16.51 12.42 -22.95
C CYS A 502 -17.22 13.27 -24.00
N GLU A 503 -18.51 13.01 -24.21
CA GLU A 503 -19.38 13.96 -24.91
C GLU A 503 -19.86 15.02 -23.92
N GLY A 504 -19.77 16.28 -24.38
CA GLY A 504 -20.10 17.49 -23.63
C GLY A 504 -21.58 17.84 -23.55
#